data_AF-A0A6B3H3R7-F1
#
_entry.id   AF-A0A6B3H3R7-F1
#
_cell.length_a   1.000
_cell.length_b   1.000
_cell.length_c   1.000
_cell.angle_alpha   90.00
_cell.angle_beta   90.00
_cell.angle_gamma   90.00
#
_symmetry.space_group_name_H-M   'P 1'
#
loop_
_entity.id
_entity.type
_entity.pdbx_description
1 polymer ?
#
loop_
_entity_poly.entity_id
_entity_poly.type
_entity_poly.pdbx_seq_one_letter_code
_entity_poly.pdbx_strand_id
1 'polypeptide(L)' 'VGGGTPTLLPAADLVRMLASIKEEFGLAEDAEITTEANPESVDPAYLEALREGGFNRVSFGMQSAKQHVLKILDRTHT' A
#
# COMPACT_ATOMS: atom_id res chain seq x y z
N VAL A 1 -0.32 -5.68 5.13
CA VAL A 1 -1.20 -4.73 5.83
C VAL A 1 -2.42 -4.46 4.96
N GLY A 2 -3.63 -4.63 5.47
CA GLY A 2 -4.86 -4.48 4.67
C GLY A 2 -6.06 -4.05 5.52
N GLY A 3 -7.20 -3.83 4.86
CA GLY A 3 -8.47 -3.44 5.49
C GLY A 3 -9.03 -2.13 4.92
N GLY A 4 -8.66 -1.01 5.54
CA GLY A 4 -9.06 0.33 5.07
C GLY A 4 -8.16 0.82 3.92
N THR A 5 -7.63 2.04 4.04
CA THR A 5 -6.55 2.50 3.15
C THR A 5 -5.30 2.69 4.00
N PRO A 6 -4.49 1.63 4.22
CA PRO A 6 -3.24 1.74 4.99
C PRO A 6 -2.36 2.89 4.54
N THR A 7 -2.40 3.21 3.23
CA THR A 7 -1.65 4.31 2.64
C THR A 7 -2.15 5.71 2.99
N LEU A 8 -3.20 5.85 3.82
CA LEU A 8 -3.50 7.12 4.48
C LEU A 8 -2.48 7.46 5.57
N LEU A 9 -1.77 6.45 6.10
CA LEU A 9 -0.63 6.68 6.98
C LEU A 9 0.59 7.11 6.15
N PRO A 10 1.49 7.93 6.71
CA PRO A 10 2.80 8.16 6.12
C PRO A 10 3.51 6.83 5.86
N ALA A 11 4.20 6.70 4.73
CA ALA A 11 4.94 5.48 4.38
C ALA A 11 5.90 5.06 5.51
N ALA A 12 6.56 6.04 6.15
CA ALA A 12 7.46 5.81 7.27
C ALA A 12 6.80 5.07 8.45
N ASP A 13 5.51 5.28 8.72
CA ASP A 13 4.81 4.57 9.79
C ASP A 13 4.53 3.11 9.43
N LEU A 14 4.22 2.82 8.16
CA LEU A 14 4.08 1.45 7.67
C LEU A 14 5.43 0.71 7.73
N VAL A 15 6.51 1.39 7.37
CA VAL A 15 7.88 0.84 7.44
C VAL A 15 8.28 0.57 8.89
N ARG A 16 8.00 1.49 9.81
CA ARG A 16 8.24 1.29 11.24
C ARG A 16 7.47 0.08 11.79
N MET A 17 6.20 -0.06 11.41
CA MET A 17 5.39 -1.21 11.82
C MET A 17 5.99 -2.53 11.32
N LEU A 18 6.42 -2.58 10.05
CA LEU A 18 7.08 -3.76 9.48
C LEU A 18 8.39 -4.09 10.21
N ALA A 19 9.19 -3.08 10.55
CA ALA A 19 10.42 -3.26 11.30
C ALA A 19 10.15 -3.91 12.67
N SER A 20 9.14 -3.44 13.41
CA SER A 20 8.74 -4.06 14.69
C SER A 20 8.27 -5.51 14.51
N ILE A 21 7.50 -5.81 13.47
CA ILE A 21 7.09 -7.21 13.19
C ILE A 21 8.32 -8.09 12.93
N LYS A 22 9.28 -7.60 12.15
CA LYS A 22 10.51 -8.33 11.83
C LYS A 22 11.38 -8.57 13.07
N GLU A 23 11.45 -7.60 13.99
CA GLU A 23 12.21 -7.73 15.23
C GLU A 23 11.59 -8.75 16.19
N GLU A 24 10.28 -8.72 16.36
CA GLU A 24 9.57 -9.56 17.33
C GLU A 24 9.41 -11.02 16.86
N PHE A 25 9.16 -11.22 15.56
CA PHE A 25 8.80 -12.54 15.03
C PHE A 25 9.83 -13.13 14.07
N GLY A 26 10.75 -12.31 13.55
CA GLY A 26 11.53 -12.65 12.36
C GLY A 26 10.66 -12.70 11.10
N LEU A 27 11.32 -12.73 9.94
CA LEU A 27 10.69 -12.96 8.64
C LEU A 27 11.61 -13.87 7.82
N ALA A 28 11.02 -14.76 7.03
CA ALA A 28 11.78 -15.52 6.03
C ALA A 28 12.42 -14.57 5.01
N GLU A 29 13.58 -14.94 4.46
CA GLU A 29 14.32 -14.10 3.51
C GLU A 29 13.50 -13.77 2.25
N ASP A 30 12.60 -14.68 1.85
CA ASP A 30 11.74 -14.60 0.67
C ASP A 30 10.27 -14.25 1.00
N ALA A 31 10.00 -13.76 2.20
CA ALA A 31 8.65 -13.42 2.62
C ALA A 31 8.01 -12.36 1.70
N GLU A 32 6.76 -12.61 1.28
CA GLU A 32 5.95 -11.59 0.63
C GLU A 32 5.46 -10.57 1.67
N ILE A 33 5.74 -9.29 1.43
CA ILE A 33 5.37 -8.17 2.28
C ILE A 33 4.48 -7.24 1.46
N THR A 34 3.17 -7.36 1.68
CA THR A 34 2.14 -6.69 0.90
C THR A 34 1.45 -5.57 1.67
N THR A 35 1.13 -4.46 1.00
CA THR A 35 0.17 -3.45 1.48
C THR A 35 -0.93 -3.15 0.47
N GLU A 36 -2.12 -2.82 0.96
CA GLU A 36 -3.22 -2.28 0.14
C GLU A 36 -3.03 -0.77 -0.08
N ALA A 37 -3.32 -0.31 -1.30
CA ALA A 37 -3.23 1.10 -1.68
C ALA A 37 -4.42 1.51 -2.56
N ASN A 38 -4.87 2.76 -2.40
CA ASN A 38 -5.73 3.43 -3.38
C ASN A 38 -4.81 4.24 -4.31
N PRO A 39 -5.00 4.20 -5.65
CA PRO A 39 -4.25 5.06 -6.57
C PRO A 39 -4.25 6.55 -6.18
N GLU A 40 -5.29 7.03 -5.50
CA GLU A 40 -5.43 8.43 -5.08
C GLU A 40 -4.61 8.79 -3.83
N SER A 41 -4.13 7.79 -3.08
CA SER A 41 -3.44 8.00 -1.79
C SER A 41 -1.95 7.72 -1.83
N VAL A 42 -1.39 7.42 -3.00
CA VAL A 42 0.05 7.17 -3.17
C VAL A 42 0.61 7.92 -4.37
N ASP A 43 1.88 8.28 -4.28
CA ASP A 43 2.66 8.84 -5.36
C ASP A 43 3.98 8.03 -5.54
N PRO A 44 4.82 8.33 -6.55
CA PRO A 44 6.06 7.59 -6.76
C PRO A 44 7.01 7.62 -5.54
N ALA A 45 7.11 8.74 -4.82
CA ALA A 45 7.98 8.86 -3.66
C ALA A 45 7.48 8.01 -2.48
N TYR A 46 6.17 7.95 -2.29
CA TYR A 46 5.53 7.07 -1.31
C TYR A 46 5.85 5.60 -1.60
N LEU A 47 5.71 5.18 -2.87
CA LEU A 47 5.99 3.81 -3.29
C LEU A 47 7.48 3.46 -3.18
N GLU A 48 8.37 4.41 -3.44
CA GLU A 48 9.81 4.24 -3.25
C GLU A 48 10.14 4.03 -1.76
N ALA A 49 9.60 4.87 -0.88
CA ALA A 49 9.76 4.70 0.57
C ALA A 49 9.24 3.35 1.08
N LEU A 50 8.10 2.87 0.56
CA LEU A 50 7.60 1.53 0.90
C LEU A 50 8.58 0.43 0.45
N ARG A 51 9.10 0.53 -0.77
CA ARG A 51 10.02 -0.46 -1.33
C ARG A 51 11.34 -0.50 -0.57
N GLU A 52 11.92 0.65 -0.26
CA GLU A 52 13.13 0.76 0.57
C GLU A 52 12.89 0.22 1.98
N GLY A 53 11.69 0.40 2.52
CA GLY A 53 11.27 -0.14 3.80
C GLY A 53 11.02 -1.65 3.84
N GLY A 54 11.05 -2.34 2.69
CA GLY A 54 10.93 -3.80 2.60
C GLY A 54 9.60 -4.32 2.09
N PHE A 55 8.64 -3.45 1.72
CA PHE A 55 7.44 -3.90 1.01
C PHE A 55 7.81 -4.31 -0.42
N ASN A 56 7.37 -5.50 -0.85
CA ASN A 56 7.70 -6.04 -2.17
C ASN A 56 6.47 -6.33 -3.04
N ARG A 57 5.26 -6.07 -2.53
CA ARG A 57 4.02 -6.14 -3.31
C ARG A 57 3.00 -5.10 -2.84
N VAL A 58 2.22 -4.58 -3.78
CA VAL A 58 1.13 -3.63 -3.54
C VAL A 58 -0.14 -4.16 -4.19
N SER A 59 -1.25 -4.09 -3.46
CA SER A 59 -2.59 -4.40 -3.98
C SER A 59 -3.34 -3.09 -4.22
N PHE A 60 -3.60 -2.75 -5.49
CA PHE A 60 -4.31 -1.53 -5.86
C PHE A 60 -5.82 -1.74 -5.95
N GLY A 61 -6.56 -0.95 -5.18
CA GLY A 61 -8.03 -0.93 -5.20
C GLY A 61 -8.62 -0.16 -6.39
N MET A 62 -8.32 -0.55 -7.64
CA MET A 62 -8.76 0.17 -8.85
C MET A 62 -10.28 0.24 -9.03
N GLN A 63 -11.03 -0.78 -8.63
CA GLN A 63 -12.48 -0.95 -8.89
C GLN A 63 -12.86 -1.06 -10.39
N SER A 64 -12.50 -0.09 -11.24
CA SER A 64 -12.75 -0.06 -12.68
C SER A 64 -11.76 0.88 -13.38
N ALA A 65 -11.46 0.65 -14.66
CA ALA A 65 -10.75 1.60 -15.52
C ALA A 65 -11.70 2.46 -16.37
N LYS A 66 -13.02 2.25 -16.27
CA LYS A 66 -14.03 3.01 -17.02
C LYS A 66 -14.53 4.18 -16.17
N GLN A 67 -14.23 5.40 -16.62
CA GLN A 67 -14.60 6.65 -15.95
C GLN A 67 -16.07 6.75 -15.54
N HIS A 68 -17.02 6.27 -16.38
CA HIS A 68 -18.44 6.32 -16.04
C HIS A 68 -18.83 5.37 -14.88
N VAL A 69 -18.10 4.27 -14.69
CA VAL A 69 -18.31 3.35 -13.57
C VAL A 69 -17.73 3.95 -12.29
N LEU A 70 -16.55 4.58 -12.38
CA LEU A 70 -15.91 5.23 -11.24
C LEU A 70 -16.73 6.41 -10.71
N LYS A 71 -17.35 7.21 -11.58
CA LYS A 71 -18.27 8.29 -11.17
C LYS A 71 -19.48 7.78 -10.37
N ILE A 72 -20.00 6.59 -10.67
CA ILE A 72 -21.12 6.00 -9.90
C ILE A 72 -20.65 5.59 -8.50
N LEU A 73 -19.36 5.25 -8.36
CA LEU A 73 -18.73 4.80 -7.12
C LEU A 73 -18.02 5.94 -6.35
N ASP A 74 -18.19 7.19 -6.78
CA ASP A 74 -17.53 8.38 -6.22
C ASP A 74 -15.99 8.24 -6.13
N ARG A 75 -15.39 7.71 -7.20
CA ARG A 75 -13.93 7.56 -7.37
C ARG A 75 -13.42 8.50 -8.47
N THR A 76 -12.23 9.07 -8.26
CA THR A 76 -11.63 10.13 -9.10
C THR A 76 -10.39 9.70 -9.87
N HIS A 77 -9.82 8.52 -9.60
CA HIS A 77 -8.67 8.00 -10.38
C HIS A 77 -9.04 7.65 -11.83
N THR A 78 -8.03 7.57 -12.70
CA THR A 78 -8.16 7.31 -14.15
C THR A 78 -7.30 6.15 -14.60
#